data_AF-A0A415BH29-F1
#
_entry.id   AF-A0A415BH29-F1
#
_cell.length_a   1.000
_cell.length_b   1.000
_cell.length_c   1.000
_cell.angle_alpha   90.00
_cell.angle_beta   90.00
_cell.angle_gamma   90.00
#
_symmetry.space_group_name_H-M   'P 1'
#
loop_
_entity.id
_entity.type
_entity.pdbx_description
1 polymer ?
#
loop_
_entity_poly.entity_id
_entity_poly.type
_entity_poly.pdbx_seq_one_letter_code
_entity_poly.pdbx_strand_id
1 'polypeptide(L)'
;MTCGWIVEAFHCVEFSAPFVIEKDISYYSDLSNKYRVLLKRASGAGADDDSLAIIEKYSKKVLDSIRRYYRADISGSNAVIKNLIAGLDDCPLASSRLYNSPAFPGKLGSDLQLFRSRTGNASLMYSAKEMLPLPRSLRSKSGNYRFSIPGNPCYYLSNSSYGCWIETGFPPEADFNVSPVLLDGKQKILNLAVSSRNFSLLNNFGNDEVHCWLKLIILMFATSYRVKEPGRSFKSEYIVSQSLMLGAKKLGFDGVVYYSKRVRNDAFSLCAINLALFMNYRKQDNYPDLVDHIKLDDSFNFSVFKQLLPCARAGQYELRSVNNPYTVNISTNNEDRQFSFRDTAFYEFDSFLFDSWTKKRGGRDKDSLSWGHANV
;
A
#
# COMPACT_ATOMS: atom_id res chain seq x y z
N MET A 1 8.18 -22.19 -20.06
CA MET A 1 9.54 -21.61 -20.16
C MET A 1 9.72 -20.74 -18.95
N THR A 2 10.66 -21.07 -18.08
CA THR A 2 11.03 -20.17 -16.97
C THR A 2 11.64 -18.91 -17.56
N CYS A 3 11.15 -17.73 -17.15
CA CYS A 3 11.79 -16.46 -17.45
C CYS A 3 13.09 -16.33 -16.64
N GLY A 4 14.05 -17.23 -16.86
CA GLY A 4 15.32 -17.29 -16.13
C GLY A 4 16.09 -15.98 -16.20
N TRP A 5 15.95 -15.24 -17.30
CA TRP A 5 16.53 -13.92 -17.48
C TRP A 5 16.05 -12.91 -16.42
N ILE A 6 14.82 -13.01 -15.91
CA ILE A 6 14.28 -12.05 -14.93
C ILE A 6 15.06 -12.14 -13.63
N VAL A 7 15.30 -13.35 -13.15
CA VAL A 7 16.05 -13.56 -11.91
C VAL A 7 17.44 -12.94 -12.06
N GLU A 8 18.15 -13.24 -13.15
CA GLU A 8 19.47 -12.68 -13.42
C GLU A 8 19.47 -11.14 -13.58
N ALA A 9 18.49 -10.61 -14.32
CA ALA A 9 18.36 -9.18 -14.56
C ALA A 9 18.08 -8.40 -13.28
N PHE A 10 17.26 -8.94 -12.38
CA PHE A 10 16.81 -8.26 -11.17
C PHE A 10 17.58 -8.62 -9.89
N HIS A 11 18.41 -9.67 -9.90
CA HIS A 11 19.27 -10.05 -8.79
C HIS A 11 20.43 -9.04 -8.63
N CYS A 12 20.11 -7.89 -8.04
CA CYS A 12 21.00 -6.74 -7.94
C CYS A 12 20.59 -5.85 -6.74
N VAL A 13 21.56 -5.36 -5.97
CA VAL A 13 21.28 -4.51 -4.79
C VAL A 13 20.64 -3.17 -5.18
N GLU A 14 20.91 -2.66 -6.37
CA GLU A 14 20.42 -1.39 -6.92
C GLU A 14 18.91 -1.37 -7.11
N PHE A 15 18.26 -2.54 -7.21
CA PHE A 15 16.80 -2.67 -7.37
C PHE A 15 16.08 -3.00 -6.07
N SER A 16 16.78 -2.93 -4.94
CA SER A 16 16.20 -3.14 -3.61
C SER A 16 15.44 -1.91 -3.19
N ALA A 17 14.11 -1.99 -3.23
CA ALA A 17 13.25 -0.93 -2.74
C ALA A 17 13.10 -1.02 -1.20
N PRO A 18 12.86 0.12 -0.51
CA PRO A 18 12.75 1.49 -1.02
C PRO A 18 14.09 2.09 -1.46
N PHE A 19 14.05 2.97 -2.46
CA PHE A 19 15.21 3.70 -2.93
C PHE A 19 15.43 4.96 -2.08
N VAL A 20 16.58 5.05 -1.42
CA VAL A 20 16.89 6.15 -0.51
C VAL A 20 17.87 7.10 -1.17
N ILE A 21 17.50 8.37 -1.28
CA ILE A 21 18.36 9.44 -1.81
C ILE A 21 18.44 10.61 -0.82
N GLU A 22 19.54 11.34 -0.86
CA GLU A 22 19.80 12.42 0.10
C GLU A 22 19.02 13.70 -0.22
N LYS A 23 18.92 14.06 -1.50
CA LYS A 23 18.37 15.32 -1.99
C LYS A 23 17.22 15.11 -2.97
N ASP A 24 16.22 16.00 -2.92
CA ASP A 24 15.03 15.93 -3.79
C ASP A 24 15.39 15.98 -5.28
N ILE A 25 16.35 16.84 -5.63
CA ILE A 25 16.81 17.06 -7.01
C ILE A 25 17.38 15.78 -7.66
N SER A 26 17.82 14.81 -6.86
CA SER A 26 18.39 13.55 -7.35
C SER A 26 17.35 12.52 -7.78
N TYR A 27 16.06 12.73 -7.49
CA TYR A 27 15.00 11.76 -7.81
C TYR A 27 14.98 11.38 -9.29
N TYR A 28 14.99 12.37 -10.16
CA TYR A 28 14.88 12.15 -11.60
C TYR A 28 16.11 11.43 -12.18
N SER A 29 17.32 11.90 -11.84
CA SER A 29 18.56 11.34 -12.37
C SER A 29 18.79 9.91 -11.85
N ASP A 30 18.51 9.65 -10.58
CA ASP A 30 18.61 8.31 -10.00
C ASP A 30 17.61 7.34 -10.64
N LEU A 31 16.34 7.73 -10.81
CA LEU A 31 15.33 6.90 -11.47
C LEU A 31 15.70 6.61 -12.93
N SER A 32 16.15 7.64 -13.67
CA SER A 32 16.62 7.48 -15.04
C SER A 32 17.79 6.50 -15.13
N ASN A 33 18.71 6.55 -14.17
CA ASN A 33 19.82 5.61 -14.10
C ASN A 33 19.35 4.18 -13.82
N LYS A 34 18.41 3.99 -12.88
CA LYS A 34 17.85 2.65 -12.57
C LYS A 34 17.19 2.02 -13.79
N TYR A 35 16.40 2.77 -14.54
CA TYR A 35 15.79 2.26 -15.78
C TYR A 35 16.81 1.88 -16.85
N ARG A 36 17.87 2.69 -17.01
CA ARG A 36 18.97 2.37 -17.93
C ARG A 36 19.70 1.09 -17.50
N VAL A 37 19.97 0.92 -16.21
CA VAL A 37 20.59 -0.30 -15.67
C VAL A 37 19.67 -1.50 -15.88
N LEU A 38 18.36 -1.34 -15.65
CA LEU A 38 17.39 -2.41 -15.86
C LEU A 38 17.39 -2.88 -17.32
N LEU A 39 17.29 -1.96 -18.28
CA LEU A 39 17.31 -2.30 -19.71
C LEU A 39 18.61 -3.03 -20.09
N LYS A 40 19.76 -2.53 -19.63
CA LYS A 40 21.07 -3.15 -19.89
C LYS A 40 21.15 -4.57 -19.32
N ARG A 41 20.68 -4.76 -18.07
CA ARG A 41 20.72 -6.07 -17.40
C ARG A 41 19.74 -7.06 -18.03
N ALA A 42 18.52 -6.63 -18.36
CA ALA A 42 17.55 -7.45 -19.07
C ALA A 42 18.10 -7.93 -20.42
N SER A 43 18.69 -7.03 -21.21
CA SER A 43 19.33 -7.38 -22.48
C SER A 43 20.50 -8.35 -22.29
N GLY A 44 21.38 -8.09 -21.31
CA GLY A 44 22.51 -8.97 -21.00
C GLY A 44 22.11 -10.37 -20.51
N ALA A 45 20.96 -10.48 -19.84
CA ALA A 45 20.40 -11.74 -19.35
C ALA A 45 19.59 -12.51 -20.42
N GLY A 46 19.47 -11.97 -21.64
CA GLY A 46 18.73 -12.62 -22.73
C GLY A 46 17.20 -12.45 -22.66
N ALA A 47 16.72 -11.30 -22.17
CA ALA A 47 15.30 -10.95 -22.30
C ALA A 47 14.87 -10.89 -23.77
N ASP A 48 13.63 -11.28 -24.05
CA ASP A 48 13.03 -11.21 -25.38
C ASP A 48 12.75 -9.76 -25.83
N ASP A 49 12.57 -9.58 -27.14
CA ASP A 49 12.38 -8.26 -27.76
C ASP A 49 11.15 -7.52 -27.21
N ASP A 50 10.06 -8.23 -26.91
CA ASP A 50 8.84 -7.63 -26.37
C ASP A 50 9.06 -7.10 -24.94
N SER A 51 9.71 -7.90 -24.09
CA SER A 51 10.13 -7.50 -22.75
C SER A 51 11.04 -6.28 -22.76
N LEU A 52 12.04 -6.24 -23.66
CA LEU A 52 12.93 -5.09 -23.83
C LEU A 52 12.18 -3.84 -24.29
N ALA A 53 11.28 -3.99 -25.26
CA ALA A 53 10.44 -2.91 -25.76
C ALA A 53 9.51 -2.35 -24.67
N ILE A 54 8.97 -3.22 -23.80
CA ILE A 54 8.17 -2.80 -22.63
C ILE A 54 9.02 -1.97 -21.68
N ILE A 55 10.20 -2.47 -21.30
CA ILE A 55 11.11 -1.77 -20.38
C ILE A 55 11.46 -0.39 -20.92
N GLU A 56 11.86 -0.28 -22.18
CA GLU A 56 12.22 0.99 -22.80
C GLU A 56 11.03 1.95 -22.86
N LYS A 57 9.88 1.48 -23.39
CA LYS A 57 8.68 2.30 -23.59
C LYS A 57 8.14 2.84 -22.27
N TYR A 58 7.94 1.98 -21.26
CA TYR A 58 7.38 2.39 -19.98
C TYR A 58 8.35 3.31 -19.24
N SER A 59 9.65 2.99 -19.21
CA SER A 59 10.67 3.84 -18.58
C SER A 59 10.70 5.24 -19.19
N LYS A 60 10.73 5.33 -20.54
CA LYS A 60 10.72 6.61 -21.26
C LYS A 60 9.47 7.43 -20.95
N LYS A 61 8.30 6.80 -20.87
CA LYS A 61 7.03 7.48 -20.56
C LYS A 61 6.97 7.98 -19.13
N VAL A 62 7.43 7.21 -18.15
CA VAL A 62 7.52 7.67 -16.75
C VAL A 62 8.48 8.85 -16.63
N LEU A 63 9.65 8.80 -17.29
CA LEU A 63 10.58 9.93 -17.28
C LEU A 63 10.01 11.16 -18.00
N ASP A 64 9.26 10.98 -19.09
CA ASP A 64 8.55 12.05 -19.79
C ASP A 64 7.50 12.72 -18.91
N SER A 65 6.72 11.94 -18.13
CA SER A 65 5.72 12.52 -17.23
C SER A 65 6.36 13.40 -16.16
N ILE A 66 7.53 13.02 -15.64
CA ILE A 66 8.26 13.83 -14.66
C ILE A 66 8.81 15.11 -15.32
N ARG A 67 9.40 15.02 -16.52
CA ARG A 67 9.88 16.21 -17.26
C ARG A 67 8.75 17.18 -17.57
N ARG A 68 7.57 16.68 -17.96
CA ARG A 68 6.37 17.51 -18.18
C ARG A 68 5.95 18.23 -16.91
N TYR A 69 5.93 17.53 -15.78
CA TYR A 69 5.63 18.15 -14.48
C TYR A 69 6.58 19.33 -14.18
N TYR A 70 7.90 19.13 -14.36
CA TYR A 70 8.89 20.19 -14.15
C TYR A 70 8.78 21.38 -15.12
N ARG A 71 8.12 21.19 -16.27
CA ARG A 71 7.79 22.26 -17.23
C ARG A 71 6.40 22.86 -17.00
N ALA A 72 5.77 22.57 -15.86
CA ALA A 72 4.40 22.95 -15.52
C ALA A 72 3.30 22.37 -16.45
N ASP A 73 3.61 21.37 -17.27
CA ASP A 73 2.62 20.59 -18.04
C ASP A 73 2.03 19.47 -17.16
N ILE A 74 1.23 19.87 -16.16
CA ILE A 74 0.61 18.94 -15.20
C ILE A 74 -0.42 18.05 -15.88
N SER A 75 -1.18 18.60 -16.82
CA SER A 75 -2.20 17.86 -17.57
C SER A 75 -1.56 16.75 -18.42
N GLY A 76 -0.50 17.08 -19.16
CA GLY A 76 0.25 16.10 -19.95
C GLY A 76 0.97 15.07 -19.09
N SER A 77 1.57 15.48 -17.96
CA SER A 77 2.17 14.56 -16.99
C SER A 77 1.16 13.49 -16.53
N ASN A 78 -0.01 13.93 -16.08
CA ASN A 78 -1.09 13.05 -15.64
C ASN A 78 -1.63 12.17 -16.77
N ALA A 79 -1.77 12.71 -17.99
CA ALA A 79 -2.26 11.96 -19.14
C ALA A 79 -1.31 10.81 -19.52
N VAL A 80 0.01 11.04 -19.46
CA VAL A 80 1.01 9.99 -19.73
C VAL A 80 0.86 8.84 -18.73
N ILE A 81 0.83 9.12 -17.43
CA ILE A 81 0.69 8.08 -16.40
C ILE A 81 -0.65 7.35 -16.48
N LYS A 82 -1.76 8.07 -16.72
CA LYS A 82 -3.07 7.46 -16.95
C LYS A 82 -3.03 6.46 -18.10
N ASN A 83 -2.38 6.79 -19.21
CA ASN A 83 -2.29 5.89 -20.37
C ASN A 83 -1.42 4.65 -20.08
N LEU A 84 -0.41 4.74 -19.22
CA LEU A 84 0.33 3.58 -18.75
C LEU A 84 -0.55 2.65 -17.88
N ILE A 85 -1.39 3.22 -17.00
CA ILE A 85 -2.35 2.43 -16.20
C ILE A 85 -3.41 1.77 -17.09
N ALA A 86 -3.92 2.48 -18.10
CA ALA A 86 -4.92 1.92 -19.01
C ALA A 86 -4.42 0.65 -19.72
N GLY A 87 -3.11 0.58 -20.02
CA GLY A 87 -2.47 -0.61 -20.60
C GLY A 87 -2.25 -1.79 -19.63
N LEU A 88 -2.78 -1.71 -18.41
CA LEU A 88 -2.73 -2.72 -17.37
C LEU A 88 -4.11 -3.27 -16.97
N ASP A 89 -5.22 -2.65 -17.39
CA ASP A 89 -6.53 -2.92 -16.78
C ASP A 89 -7.04 -4.35 -17.00
N ASP A 90 -6.69 -4.96 -18.13
CA ASP A 90 -7.11 -6.33 -18.47
C ASP A 90 -6.24 -7.41 -17.80
N CYS A 91 -5.21 -7.02 -17.04
CA CYS A 91 -4.30 -7.95 -16.38
C CYS A 91 -4.71 -8.19 -14.91
N PRO A 92 -5.08 -9.42 -14.51
CA PRO A 92 -5.48 -9.73 -13.13
C PRO A 92 -4.40 -9.45 -12.06
N LEU A 93 -3.12 -9.50 -12.46
CA LEU A 93 -2.00 -9.13 -11.58
C LEU A 93 -2.04 -7.65 -11.21
N ALA A 94 -2.48 -6.78 -12.13
CA ALA A 94 -2.52 -5.33 -11.96
C ALA A 94 -3.88 -4.81 -11.49
N SER A 95 -4.98 -5.42 -11.94
CA SER A 95 -6.34 -4.95 -11.73
C SER A 95 -7.22 -6.09 -11.21
N SER A 96 -7.79 -5.91 -10.02
CA SER A 96 -8.64 -6.92 -9.38
C SER A 96 -9.58 -6.30 -8.36
N ARG A 97 -10.63 -7.05 -7.98
CA ARG A 97 -11.44 -6.72 -6.80
C ARG A 97 -10.63 -7.04 -5.53
N LEU A 98 -10.80 -6.24 -4.48
CA LEU A 98 -9.97 -6.30 -3.26
C LEU A 98 -9.82 -7.73 -2.69
N TYR A 99 -10.92 -8.46 -2.53
CA TYR A 99 -10.86 -9.82 -1.94
C TYR A 99 -10.11 -10.84 -2.81
N ASN A 100 -10.01 -10.58 -4.11
CA ASN A 100 -9.32 -11.41 -5.09
C ASN A 100 -7.95 -10.83 -5.49
N SER A 101 -7.50 -9.76 -4.82
CA SER A 101 -6.25 -9.12 -5.18
C SER A 101 -5.05 -9.99 -4.82
N PRO A 102 -4.14 -10.27 -5.76
CA PRO A 102 -2.93 -11.05 -5.48
C PRO A 102 -1.94 -10.29 -4.58
N ALA A 103 -2.17 -8.99 -4.34
CA ALA A 103 -1.39 -8.18 -3.43
C ALA A 103 -1.47 -8.66 -1.97
N PHE A 104 -2.59 -9.29 -1.59
CA PHE A 104 -2.81 -9.79 -0.23
C PHE A 104 -2.74 -11.32 -0.23
N PRO A 105 -1.69 -11.94 0.32
CA PRO A 105 -1.59 -13.39 0.42
C PRO A 105 -2.71 -14.05 1.21
N GLY A 106 -2.85 -15.37 1.10
CA GLY A 106 -3.85 -16.16 1.84
C GLY A 106 -5.10 -16.49 1.01
N LYS A 107 -6.19 -16.90 1.67
CA LYS A 107 -7.42 -17.34 0.99
C LYS A 107 -8.07 -16.18 0.22
N LEU A 108 -8.11 -16.27 -1.11
CA LEU A 108 -8.82 -15.31 -1.95
C LEU A 108 -10.34 -15.43 -1.77
N GLY A 109 -11.06 -14.33 -2.01
CA GLY A 109 -12.52 -14.28 -1.88
C GLY A 109 -13.04 -14.21 -0.44
N SER A 110 -12.17 -14.26 0.57
CA SER A 110 -12.55 -14.09 1.98
C SER A 110 -12.27 -12.69 2.49
N ASP A 111 -12.85 -12.38 3.66
CA ASP A 111 -12.58 -11.16 4.41
C ASP A 111 -11.08 -10.88 4.55
N LEU A 112 -10.72 -9.63 4.31
CA LEU A 112 -9.38 -9.10 4.47
C LEU A 112 -9.33 -8.22 5.73
N GLN A 113 -8.56 -8.65 6.72
CA GLN A 113 -8.35 -7.88 7.94
C GLN A 113 -7.43 -6.70 7.64
N LEU A 114 -7.95 -5.49 7.81
CA LEU A 114 -7.23 -4.25 7.64
C LEU A 114 -7.28 -3.44 8.94
N PHE A 115 -6.37 -2.47 9.03
CA PHE A 115 -6.20 -1.64 10.20
C PHE A 115 -6.04 -0.18 9.79
N ARG A 116 -6.57 0.70 10.63
CA ARG A 116 -6.37 2.13 10.54
C ARG A 116 -5.87 2.65 11.87
N SER A 117 -4.89 3.54 11.83
CA SER A 117 -4.43 4.22 13.03
C SER A 117 -4.68 5.73 12.99
N ARG A 118 -4.79 6.32 14.17
CA ARG A 118 -4.70 7.76 14.40
C ARG A 118 -3.80 8.02 15.60
N THR A 119 -2.98 9.05 15.51
CA THR A 119 -2.12 9.49 16.62
C THR A 119 -2.94 10.30 17.62
N GLY A 120 -2.72 10.10 18.92
CA GLY A 120 -3.36 10.87 20.00
C GLY A 120 -3.36 10.10 21.32
N ASN A 121 -3.50 10.80 22.45
CA ASN A 121 -3.37 10.21 23.78
C ASN A 121 -4.32 9.01 24.01
N ALA A 122 -3.85 8.00 24.75
CA ALA A 122 -4.58 6.82 25.21
C ALA A 122 -5.95 7.09 25.86
N SER A 123 -6.16 8.25 26.49
CA SER A 123 -7.47 8.63 27.06
C SER A 123 -8.53 8.99 26.01
N LEU A 124 -8.14 9.22 24.76
CA LEU A 124 -8.98 9.76 23.71
C LEU A 124 -9.51 8.69 22.74
N MET A 125 -9.64 7.42 23.18
CA MET A 125 -10.13 6.29 22.35
C MET A 125 -11.11 6.78 21.26
N TYR A 126 -10.67 6.72 20.00
CA TYR A 126 -11.46 7.22 18.90
C TYR A 126 -12.63 6.29 18.63
N SER A 127 -13.82 6.87 18.49
CA SER A 127 -14.99 6.12 18.04
C SER A 127 -14.81 5.62 16.59
N ALA A 128 -15.55 4.58 16.22
CA ALA A 128 -15.65 4.11 14.84
C ALA A 128 -15.92 5.27 13.86
N LYS A 129 -16.80 6.21 14.20
CA LYS A 129 -17.11 7.37 13.36
C LYS A 129 -15.92 8.30 13.15
N GLU A 130 -15.08 8.50 14.17
CA GLU A 130 -13.86 9.31 14.06
C GLU A 130 -12.73 8.60 13.30
N MET A 131 -12.83 7.29 13.19
CA MET A 131 -11.90 6.46 12.43
C MET A 131 -12.34 6.30 10.97
N LEU A 132 -13.52 6.76 10.57
CA LEU A 132 -13.93 6.84 9.16
C LEU A 132 -13.05 7.78 8.31
N PRO A 133 -13.16 7.71 6.98
CA PRO A 133 -12.58 8.71 6.09
C PRO A 133 -12.95 10.15 6.48
N LEU A 134 -12.04 11.08 6.22
CA LEU A 134 -12.28 12.49 6.52
C LEU A 134 -13.45 13.02 5.67
N PRO A 135 -14.50 13.61 6.28
CA PRO A 135 -15.55 14.26 5.54
C PRO A 135 -15.01 15.49 4.80
N ARG A 136 -15.69 15.88 3.72
CA ARG A 136 -15.32 17.00 2.85
C ARG A 136 -15.14 18.30 3.61
N SER A 137 -15.95 18.54 4.64
CA SER A 137 -15.87 19.73 5.50
C SER A 137 -14.53 19.84 6.23
N LEU A 138 -13.83 18.72 6.44
CA LEU A 138 -12.53 18.65 7.11
C LEU A 138 -11.36 18.44 6.14
N ARG A 139 -11.57 18.58 4.81
CA ARG A 139 -10.51 18.35 3.80
C ARG A 139 -9.29 19.26 3.96
N SER A 140 -9.41 20.40 4.65
CA SER A 140 -8.26 21.25 4.96
C SER A 140 -7.25 20.58 5.90
N LYS A 141 -7.67 19.54 6.65
CA LYS A 141 -6.79 18.72 7.49
C LYS A 141 -5.97 17.70 6.68
N SER A 142 -6.25 17.52 5.38
CA SER A 142 -5.48 16.60 4.54
C SER A 142 -4.10 17.18 4.22
N GLY A 143 -3.04 16.47 4.59
CA GLY A 143 -1.68 16.78 4.15
C GLY A 143 -1.36 16.37 2.71
N ASN A 144 -0.10 16.56 2.32
CA ASN A 144 0.47 16.11 1.06
C ASN A 144 1.09 14.71 1.24
N TYR A 145 0.48 13.67 0.65
CA TYR A 145 0.90 12.27 0.81
C TYR A 145 1.19 11.60 -0.54
N ARG A 146 1.78 10.40 -0.51
CA ARG A 146 2.24 9.69 -1.72
C ARG A 146 1.12 9.49 -2.75
N PHE A 147 -0.06 9.10 -2.30
CA PHE A 147 -1.22 8.87 -3.17
C PHE A 147 -2.36 9.87 -2.89
N SER A 148 -2.07 11.04 -2.32
CA SER A 148 -3.08 12.08 -2.07
C SER A 148 -2.54 13.43 -2.48
N ILE A 149 -3.41 14.32 -2.95
CA ILE A 149 -3.07 15.72 -3.19
C ILE A 149 -3.83 16.61 -2.20
N PRO A 150 -3.32 17.81 -1.87
CA PRO A 150 -4.04 18.75 -1.00
C PRO A 150 -5.51 18.92 -1.41
N GLY A 151 -6.42 18.78 -0.44
CA GLY A 151 -7.87 18.89 -0.65
C GLY A 151 -8.55 17.65 -1.24
N ASN A 152 -7.79 16.63 -1.65
CA ASN A 152 -8.29 15.32 -2.08
C ASN A 152 -7.52 14.21 -1.36
N PRO A 153 -7.88 13.91 -0.09
CA PRO A 153 -7.25 12.83 0.66
C PRO A 153 -7.61 11.47 0.08
N CYS A 154 -6.82 10.46 0.45
CA CYS A 154 -7.18 9.06 0.41
C CYS A 154 -7.45 8.53 1.82
N TYR A 155 -8.18 7.42 1.89
CA TYR A 155 -8.34 6.64 3.11
C TYR A 155 -7.26 5.55 3.14
N TYR A 156 -6.29 5.74 4.03
CA TYR A 156 -5.15 4.85 4.19
C TYR A 156 -5.45 3.77 5.21
N LEU A 157 -5.19 2.52 4.82
CA LEU A 157 -5.28 1.31 5.62
C LEU A 157 -3.98 0.50 5.44
N SER A 158 -3.71 -0.37 6.40
CA SER A 158 -2.62 -1.36 6.37
C SER A 158 -3.16 -2.75 6.70
N ASN A 159 -2.51 -3.81 6.23
CA ASN A 159 -2.87 -5.19 6.60
C ASN A 159 -2.37 -5.63 7.99
N SER A 160 -1.74 -4.72 8.75
CA SER A 160 -1.37 -4.91 10.15
C SER A 160 -1.28 -3.58 10.91
N SER A 161 -1.36 -3.63 12.24
CA SER A 161 -1.02 -2.47 13.09
C SER A 161 0.46 -2.09 13.00
N TYR A 162 1.38 -3.03 12.75
CA TYR A 162 2.79 -2.71 12.49
C TYR A 162 2.96 -1.79 11.29
N GLY A 163 2.30 -2.10 10.17
CA GLY A 163 2.32 -1.24 8.98
C GLY A 163 1.72 0.15 9.28
N CYS A 164 0.64 0.22 10.06
CA CYS A 164 0.08 1.48 10.56
C CYS A 164 1.09 2.28 11.40
N TRP A 165 1.81 1.63 12.32
CA TRP A 165 2.79 2.27 13.21
C TRP A 165 3.96 2.86 12.41
N ILE A 166 4.48 2.10 11.45
CA ILE A 166 5.55 2.57 10.57
C ILE A 166 5.08 3.74 9.68
N GLU A 167 3.90 3.66 9.07
CA GLU A 167 3.37 4.71 8.19
C GLU A 167 2.97 5.99 8.93
N THR A 168 2.66 5.90 10.22
CA THR A 168 2.42 7.08 11.07
C THR A 168 3.70 7.68 11.64
N GLY A 169 4.86 7.04 11.43
CA GLY A 169 6.16 7.61 11.79
C GLY A 169 6.65 7.17 13.14
N PHE A 170 6.34 5.94 13.52
CA PHE A 170 6.77 5.34 14.78
C PHE A 170 6.28 6.16 16.00
N PRO A 171 4.97 6.49 16.08
CA PRO A 171 4.47 7.23 17.23
C PRO A 171 4.74 6.47 18.54
N PRO A 172 4.88 7.18 19.67
CA PRO A 172 4.91 6.56 20.98
C PRO A 172 3.69 5.65 21.18
N GLU A 173 3.85 4.54 21.92
CA GLU A 173 2.78 3.55 22.11
C GLU A 173 1.52 4.17 22.75
N ALA A 174 1.70 5.14 23.64
CA ALA A 174 0.60 5.88 24.28
C ALA A 174 -0.18 6.75 23.30
N ASP A 175 0.43 7.13 22.17
CA ASP A 175 -0.21 7.92 21.12
C ASP A 175 -0.76 7.06 19.98
N PHE A 176 -0.61 5.73 20.04
CA PHE A 176 -0.93 4.84 18.93
C PHE A 176 -2.27 4.12 19.13
N ASN A 177 -3.31 4.64 18.47
CA ASN A 177 -4.67 4.08 18.52
C ASN A 177 -4.99 3.42 17.17
N VAL A 178 -5.54 2.22 17.21
CA VAL A 178 -5.79 1.40 16.02
C VAL A 178 -7.20 0.82 16.05
N SER A 179 -7.91 0.92 14.93
CA SER A 179 -9.19 0.24 14.70
C SER A 179 -9.00 -0.93 13.74
N PRO A 180 -9.66 -2.07 13.98
CA PRO A 180 -9.87 -3.10 12.98
C PRO A 180 -10.88 -2.60 11.93
N VAL A 181 -10.66 -2.94 10.67
CA VAL A 181 -11.45 -2.49 9.53
C VAL A 181 -11.71 -3.67 8.59
N LEU A 182 -12.96 -3.80 8.14
CA LEU A 182 -13.37 -4.65 7.04
C LEU A 182 -13.97 -3.80 5.92
N LEU A 183 -13.76 -4.24 4.69
CA LEU A 183 -14.35 -3.70 3.47
C LEU A 183 -15.21 -4.78 2.82
N ASP A 184 -16.25 -4.42 2.08
CA ASP A 184 -17.12 -5.40 1.42
C ASP A 184 -16.46 -6.16 0.24
N GLY A 185 -15.20 -5.88 -0.06
CA GLY A 185 -14.37 -6.58 -1.03
C GLY A 185 -14.59 -6.16 -2.48
N LYS A 186 -15.54 -5.27 -2.76
CA LYS A 186 -15.94 -4.90 -4.13
C LYS A 186 -15.06 -3.83 -4.76
N GLN A 187 -14.15 -3.21 -4.01
CA GLN A 187 -13.31 -2.13 -4.52
C GLN A 187 -12.39 -2.64 -5.64
N LYS A 188 -12.36 -1.97 -6.80
CA LYS A 188 -11.42 -2.24 -7.90
C LYS A 188 -10.07 -1.61 -7.57
N ILE A 189 -9.04 -2.42 -7.39
CA ILE A 189 -7.73 -1.99 -6.87
C ILE A 189 -6.66 -2.12 -7.96
N LEU A 190 -5.82 -1.08 -8.07
CA LEU A 190 -4.57 -1.12 -8.83
C LEU A 190 -3.46 -1.68 -7.93
N ASN A 191 -2.84 -2.77 -8.36
CA ASN A 191 -1.79 -3.45 -7.61
C ASN A 191 -0.39 -2.92 -7.94
N LEU A 192 0.19 -2.15 -7.01
CA LEU A 192 1.60 -1.77 -7.01
C LEU A 192 2.41 -2.50 -5.92
N ALA A 193 1.82 -3.48 -5.23
CA ALA A 193 2.49 -4.35 -4.27
C ALA A 193 3.25 -5.48 -4.98
N VAL A 194 4.09 -5.09 -5.93
CA VAL A 194 5.04 -5.98 -6.63
C VAL A 194 6.46 -5.76 -6.10
N SER A 195 7.26 -6.82 -6.09
CA SER A 195 8.64 -6.79 -5.61
C SER A 195 9.60 -7.23 -6.70
N SER A 196 10.78 -6.62 -6.73
CA SER A 196 11.93 -7.01 -7.54
C SER A 196 12.76 -8.13 -6.91
N ARG A 197 12.37 -8.65 -5.74
CA ARG A 197 13.10 -9.70 -5.00
C ARG A 197 12.31 -10.98 -4.80
N ASN A 198 10.98 -10.91 -4.80
CA ASN A 198 10.13 -12.09 -4.66
C ASN A 198 9.69 -12.62 -6.04
N PHE A 199 10.54 -13.43 -6.66
CA PHE A 199 10.27 -14.07 -7.95
C PHE A 199 9.48 -15.38 -7.84
N SER A 200 9.14 -15.84 -6.63
CA SER A 200 8.42 -17.11 -6.45
C SER A 200 7.10 -17.14 -7.21
N LEU A 201 6.46 -15.98 -7.36
CA LEU A 201 5.25 -15.79 -8.15
C LEU A 201 5.50 -15.91 -9.67
N LEU A 202 6.69 -15.54 -10.15
CA LEU A 202 7.03 -15.51 -11.58
C LEU A 202 7.27 -16.90 -12.17
N ASN A 203 7.57 -17.90 -11.36
CA ASN A 203 7.82 -19.27 -11.84
C ASN A 203 6.61 -19.89 -12.55
N ASN A 204 5.41 -19.37 -12.28
CA ASN A 204 4.16 -19.84 -12.87
C ASN A 204 3.58 -18.88 -13.91
N PHE A 205 4.28 -17.79 -14.25
CA PHE A 205 3.77 -16.79 -15.18
C PHE A 205 4.05 -17.19 -16.63
N GLY A 206 3.04 -17.03 -17.48
CA GLY A 206 3.23 -16.95 -18.93
C GLY A 206 3.76 -15.57 -19.35
N ASN A 207 3.97 -15.42 -20.66
CA ASN A 207 4.56 -14.21 -21.23
C ASN A 207 3.74 -12.94 -20.92
N ASP A 208 2.40 -13.03 -20.99
CA ASP A 208 1.54 -11.88 -20.73
C ASP A 208 1.60 -11.42 -19.27
N GLU A 209 1.67 -12.35 -18.31
CA GLU A 209 1.83 -12.00 -16.89
C GLU A 209 3.21 -11.41 -16.60
N VAL A 210 4.25 -11.89 -17.28
CA VAL A 210 5.60 -11.30 -17.21
C VAL A 210 5.60 -9.88 -17.76
N HIS A 211 5.00 -9.67 -18.93
CA HIS A 211 4.84 -8.34 -19.53
C HIS A 211 4.07 -7.39 -18.62
N CYS A 212 2.99 -7.87 -18.00
CA CYS A 212 2.24 -7.11 -17.00
C CYS A 212 3.09 -6.79 -15.76
N TRP A 213 3.82 -7.76 -15.23
CA TRP A 213 4.72 -7.58 -14.10
C TRP A 213 5.82 -6.55 -14.38
N LEU A 214 6.43 -6.58 -15.57
CA LEU A 214 7.45 -5.59 -15.98
C LEU A 214 6.89 -4.16 -15.98
N LYS A 215 5.70 -3.98 -16.56
CA LYS A 215 5.00 -2.69 -16.56
C LYS A 215 4.74 -2.20 -15.12
N LEU A 216 4.27 -3.08 -14.23
CA LEU A 216 4.05 -2.77 -12.82
C LEU A 216 5.34 -2.42 -12.08
N ILE A 217 6.42 -3.18 -12.30
CA ILE A 217 7.72 -2.95 -11.67
C ILE A 217 8.30 -1.58 -12.02
N ILE A 218 8.16 -1.16 -13.28
CA ILE A 218 8.62 0.17 -13.72
C ILE A 218 7.88 1.27 -12.97
N LEU A 219 6.55 1.17 -12.83
CA LEU A 219 5.73 2.11 -12.05
C LEU A 219 6.06 2.02 -10.54
N MET A 220 6.28 0.82 -10.03
CA MET A 220 6.68 0.58 -8.64
C MET A 220 8.03 1.25 -8.34
N PHE A 221 9.02 1.18 -9.24
CA PHE A 221 10.31 1.84 -9.05
C PHE A 221 10.14 3.35 -8.86
N ALA A 222 9.38 4.00 -9.75
CA ALA A 222 9.14 5.44 -9.67
C ALA A 222 8.41 5.89 -8.40
N THR A 223 7.65 4.99 -7.77
CA THR A 223 6.88 5.27 -6.55
C THR A 223 7.51 4.73 -5.27
N SER A 224 8.75 4.22 -5.33
CA SER A 224 9.42 3.56 -4.21
C SER A 224 10.50 4.39 -3.51
N TYR A 225 10.52 5.70 -3.75
CA TYR A 225 11.55 6.58 -3.19
C TYR A 225 11.26 7.07 -1.78
N ARG A 226 12.36 7.28 -1.04
CA ARG A 226 12.48 8.02 0.22
C ARG A 226 13.59 9.04 0.09
N VAL A 227 13.24 10.31 0.20
CA VAL A 227 14.19 11.41 0.19
C VAL A 227 14.42 11.88 1.62
N LYS A 228 15.69 11.89 2.07
CA LYS A 228 16.06 12.27 3.45
C LYS A 228 15.99 13.76 3.73
N GLU A 229 15.99 14.59 2.69
CA GLU A 229 15.93 16.04 2.80
C GLU A 229 14.71 16.51 3.63
N PRO A 230 14.95 17.15 4.80
CA PRO A 230 13.89 17.53 5.73
C PRO A 230 13.18 18.83 5.31
N GLY A 231 12.04 19.13 5.94
CA GLY A 231 11.35 20.43 5.80
C GLY A 231 10.71 20.71 4.43
N ARG A 232 10.65 19.72 3.54
CA ARG A 232 10.11 19.88 2.19
C ARG A 232 8.58 19.91 2.16
N SER A 233 8.01 20.95 1.55
CA SER A 233 6.58 21.05 1.22
C SER A 233 6.25 20.27 -0.07
N PHE A 234 7.09 20.42 -1.08
CA PHE A 234 7.06 19.67 -2.33
C PHE A 234 7.95 18.43 -2.27
N LYS A 235 7.50 17.34 -2.87
CA LYS A 235 8.22 16.06 -2.86
C LYS A 235 8.26 15.51 -4.27
N SER A 236 9.43 15.57 -4.92
CA SER A 236 9.60 15.08 -6.29
C SER A 236 9.21 13.59 -6.41
N GLU A 237 9.47 12.80 -5.37
CA GLU A 237 9.10 11.39 -5.32
C GLU A 237 7.57 11.14 -5.32
N TYR A 238 6.75 12.19 -5.15
CA TYR A 238 5.29 12.10 -5.18
C TYR A 238 4.69 12.41 -6.56
N ILE A 239 5.46 12.93 -7.52
CA ILE A 239 4.95 13.29 -8.86
C ILE A 239 4.24 12.09 -9.51
N VAL A 240 4.93 10.95 -9.63
CA VAL A 240 4.39 9.77 -10.31
C VAL A 240 3.29 9.11 -9.48
N SER A 241 3.42 9.04 -8.16
CA SER A 241 2.42 8.39 -7.29
C SER A 241 1.10 9.18 -7.21
N GLN A 242 1.16 10.51 -7.19
CA GLN A 242 -0.04 11.35 -7.27
C GLN A 242 -0.68 11.30 -8.65
N SER A 243 0.14 11.29 -9.71
CA SER A 243 -0.35 11.10 -11.09
C SER A 243 -1.02 9.72 -11.27
N LEU A 244 -0.47 8.68 -10.65
CA LEU A 244 -1.04 7.33 -10.63
C LEU A 244 -2.41 7.34 -9.94
N MET A 245 -2.54 7.99 -8.78
CA MET A 245 -3.83 8.13 -8.10
C MET A 245 -4.86 8.82 -9.01
N LEU A 246 -4.51 9.97 -9.60
CA LEU A 246 -5.41 10.73 -10.46
C LEU A 246 -5.82 9.94 -11.72
N GLY A 247 -4.85 9.25 -12.33
CA GLY A 247 -5.07 8.41 -13.50
C GLY A 247 -5.95 7.20 -13.19
N ALA A 248 -5.63 6.45 -12.13
CA ALA A 248 -6.37 5.28 -11.71
C ALA A 248 -7.82 5.64 -11.34
N LYS A 249 -8.01 6.74 -10.59
CA LYS A 249 -9.36 7.24 -10.27
C LYS A 249 -10.17 7.55 -11.54
N LYS A 250 -9.56 8.18 -12.55
CA LYS A 250 -10.22 8.45 -13.85
C LYS A 250 -10.55 7.19 -14.65
N LEU A 251 -9.85 6.09 -14.40
CA LEU A 251 -10.08 4.78 -15.03
C LEU A 251 -11.04 3.90 -14.23
N GLY A 252 -11.66 4.43 -13.16
CA GLY A 252 -12.64 3.71 -12.36
C GLY A 252 -12.05 2.75 -11.33
N PHE A 253 -10.77 2.90 -10.98
CA PHE A 253 -10.22 2.25 -9.79
C PHE A 253 -10.69 2.98 -8.53
N ASP A 254 -10.93 2.20 -7.47
CA ASP A 254 -11.32 2.68 -6.15
C ASP A 254 -10.11 2.89 -5.22
N GLY A 255 -8.95 2.33 -5.55
CA GLY A 255 -7.74 2.53 -4.77
C GLY A 255 -6.48 1.88 -5.35
N VAL A 256 -5.38 2.06 -4.62
CA VAL A 256 -4.06 1.52 -4.95
C VAL A 256 -3.54 0.75 -3.74
N VAL A 257 -3.06 -0.46 -3.97
CA VAL A 257 -2.33 -1.27 -2.97
C VAL A 257 -0.83 -1.20 -3.24
N TYR A 258 -0.02 -1.08 -2.19
CA TYR A 258 1.43 -0.93 -2.29
C TYR A 258 2.14 -1.40 -1.04
N TYR A 259 3.36 -1.92 -1.19
CA TYR A 259 4.25 -2.16 -0.04
C TYR A 259 4.68 -0.86 0.62
N SER A 260 4.64 -0.81 1.95
CA SER A 260 5.19 0.31 2.70
C SER A 260 6.63 0.57 2.29
N LYS A 261 6.91 1.82 1.89
CA LYS A 261 8.27 2.24 1.54
C LYS A 261 9.06 2.68 2.76
N ARG A 262 8.48 2.60 3.96
CA ARG A 262 9.15 2.90 5.22
C ARG A 262 9.77 1.66 5.86
N VAL A 263 9.31 0.46 5.50
CA VAL A 263 10.05 -0.79 5.69
C VAL A 263 11.35 -0.69 4.89
N ARG A 264 12.48 -1.06 5.50
CA ARG A 264 13.83 -0.83 4.91
C ARG A 264 14.18 -1.76 3.77
N ASN A 265 13.59 -2.94 3.74
CA ASN A 265 13.76 -3.92 2.69
C ASN A 265 12.38 -4.49 2.34
N ASP A 266 12.03 -4.43 1.05
CA ASP A 266 10.74 -4.87 0.54
C ASP A 266 10.44 -6.35 0.79
N ALA A 267 11.46 -7.18 1.00
CA ALA A 267 11.32 -8.58 1.43
C ALA A 267 10.51 -8.75 2.73
N PHE A 268 10.51 -7.75 3.62
CA PHE A 268 9.75 -7.77 4.88
C PHE A 268 8.42 -7.01 4.79
N SER A 269 7.99 -6.60 3.59
CA SER A 269 6.79 -5.75 3.43
C SER A 269 5.47 -6.51 3.46
N LEU A 270 5.47 -7.85 3.57
CA LEU A 270 4.24 -8.64 3.63
C LEU A 270 3.37 -8.36 4.86
N CYS A 271 3.98 -7.89 5.96
CA CYS A 271 3.26 -7.39 7.14
C CYS A 271 2.99 -5.88 7.07
N ALA A 272 3.28 -5.19 5.97
CA ALA A 272 3.08 -3.76 5.79
C ALA A 272 2.60 -3.44 4.37
N ILE A 273 1.57 -4.17 3.93
CA ILE A 273 0.87 -3.92 2.67
C ILE A 273 -0.19 -2.85 2.95
N ASN A 274 -0.03 -1.70 2.31
CA ASN A 274 -0.92 -0.57 2.47
C ASN A 274 -1.97 -0.53 1.35
N LEU A 275 -3.14 -0.02 1.69
CA LEU A 275 -4.24 0.26 0.77
C LEU A 275 -4.61 1.74 0.89
N ALA A 276 -4.53 2.48 -0.22
CA ALA A 276 -5.00 3.85 -0.33
C ALA A 276 -6.27 3.88 -1.18
N LEU A 277 -7.41 4.14 -0.54
CA LEU A 277 -8.72 4.22 -1.20
C LEU A 277 -9.05 5.66 -1.56
N PHE A 278 -9.59 5.87 -2.75
CA PHE A 278 -9.90 7.18 -3.29
C PHE A 278 -11.26 7.69 -2.78
N MET A 279 -11.33 9.00 -2.50
CA MET A 279 -12.54 9.61 -1.96
C MET A 279 -13.46 10.12 -3.08
N ASN A 280 -14.69 9.61 -3.15
CA ASN A 280 -15.76 10.15 -3.98
C ASN A 280 -16.84 10.74 -3.08
N TYR A 281 -16.79 12.05 -2.86
CA TYR A 281 -17.64 12.74 -1.90
C TYR A 281 -19.08 12.90 -2.40
N ARG A 282 -20.01 12.44 -1.57
CA ARG A 282 -21.44 12.69 -1.73
C ARG A 282 -21.81 14.13 -1.43
N LYS A 283 -22.93 14.57 -1.98
CA LYS A 283 -23.49 15.90 -1.70
C LYS A 283 -24.29 15.93 -0.40
N GLN A 284 -24.86 14.81 0.01
CA GLN A 284 -25.87 14.73 1.07
C GLN A 284 -25.27 14.89 2.48
N ASP A 285 -24.19 14.18 2.79
CA ASP A 285 -23.63 14.06 4.15
C ASP A 285 -22.16 14.49 4.25
N ASN A 286 -21.57 15.00 3.15
CA ASN A 286 -20.15 15.33 3.02
C ASN A 286 -19.19 14.15 3.24
N TYR A 287 -19.66 12.91 3.35
CA TYR A 287 -18.79 11.72 3.42
C TYR A 287 -18.57 11.13 2.03
N PRO A 288 -17.46 10.38 1.83
CA PRO A 288 -17.25 9.64 0.60
C PRO A 288 -18.17 8.42 0.54
N ASP A 289 -18.61 8.02 -0.65
CA ASP A 289 -19.43 6.81 -0.89
C ASP A 289 -18.81 5.56 -0.24
N LEU A 290 -17.48 5.53 -0.11
CA LEU A 290 -16.72 4.48 0.54
C LEU A 290 -17.23 4.12 1.95
N VAL A 291 -17.78 5.07 2.71
CA VAL A 291 -18.22 4.80 4.09
C VAL A 291 -19.28 3.70 4.14
N ASP A 292 -20.13 3.60 3.12
CA ASP A 292 -21.19 2.60 3.03
C ASP A 292 -20.67 1.17 2.79
N HIS A 293 -19.37 1.04 2.49
CA HIS A 293 -18.70 -0.23 2.21
C HIS A 293 -17.72 -0.62 3.33
N ILE A 294 -17.70 0.12 4.44
CA ILE A 294 -16.80 -0.12 5.57
C ILE A 294 -17.60 -0.65 6.76
N LYS A 295 -17.03 -1.67 7.43
CA LYS A 295 -17.26 -1.94 8.84
C LYS A 295 -15.98 -1.63 9.59
N LEU A 296 -16.08 -0.96 10.73
CA LEU A 296 -14.95 -0.77 11.62
C LEU A 296 -15.42 -0.73 13.07
N ASP A 297 -14.49 -0.99 13.97
CA ASP A 297 -14.73 -0.85 15.40
C ASP A 297 -14.06 0.42 15.97
N ASP A 298 -14.45 0.79 17.18
CA ASP A 298 -13.74 1.80 17.96
C ASP A 298 -12.25 1.44 18.07
N SER A 299 -11.40 2.47 18.11
CA SER A 299 -9.97 2.24 18.23
C SER A 299 -9.60 1.73 19.63
N PHE A 300 -8.57 0.90 19.70
CA PHE A 300 -7.91 0.55 20.95
C PHE A 300 -6.49 1.10 20.97
N ASN A 301 -6.01 1.50 22.15
CA ASN A 301 -4.68 2.05 22.30
C ASN A 301 -3.64 0.94 22.55
N PHE A 302 -2.51 1.01 21.86
CA PHE A 302 -1.48 -0.03 21.95
C PHE A 302 -0.79 -0.10 23.32
N SER A 303 -0.54 1.03 23.98
CA SER A 303 0.02 1.02 25.34
C SER A 303 -0.95 0.41 26.35
N VAL A 304 -2.26 0.68 26.22
CA VAL A 304 -3.30 0.11 27.09
C VAL A 304 -3.39 -1.40 26.89
N PHE A 305 -3.34 -1.85 25.63
CA PHE A 305 -3.27 -3.28 25.31
C PHE A 305 -2.09 -3.94 26.02
N LYS A 306 -0.92 -3.30 25.98
CA LYS A 306 0.29 -3.76 26.68
C LYS A 306 0.24 -3.66 28.21
N GLN A 307 -0.85 -3.18 28.82
CA GLN A 307 -1.10 -3.27 30.27
C GLN A 307 -2.07 -4.40 30.65
N LEU A 308 -2.79 -5.00 29.70
CA LEU A 308 -3.73 -6.08 29.99
C LEU A 308 -3.00 -7.32 30.52
N LEU A 309 -3.63 -8.14 31.36
CA LEU A 309 -3.06 -9.44 31.73
C LEU A 309 -3.12 -10.40 30.53
N PRO A 310 -2.25 -11.43 30.45
CA PRO A 310 -2.23 -12.36 29.31
C PRO A 310 -3.59 -12.98 28.96
N CYS A 311 -4.40 -13.31 29.97
CA CYS A 311 -5.75 -13.84 29.77
C CYS A 311 -6.72 -12.88 29.05
N ALA A 312 -6.48 -11.57 29.16
CA ALA A 312 -7.26 -10.53 28.49
C ALA A 312 -6.68 -10.14 27.12
N ARG A 313 -5.41 -10.43 26.85
CA ARG A 313 -4.76 -10.18 25.55
C ARG A 313 -4.92 -11.31 24.55
N ALA A 314 -5.11 -12.53 25.03
CA ALA A 314 -5.15 -13.75 24.24
C ALA A 314 -6.33 -13.75 23.25
N GLY A 315 -6.18 -13.04 22.13
CA GLY A 315 -7.10 -13.06 21.01
C GLY A 315 -6.91 -14.33 20.20
N GLN A 316 -8.00 -15.05 19.92
CA GLN A 316 -8.00 -16.21 19.04
C GLN A 316 -8.65 -15.84 17.71
N TYR A 317 -7.99 -14.98 16.94
CA TYR A 317 -8.44 -14.61 15.60
C TYR A 317 -7.38 -14.93 14.56
N GLU A 318 -7.79 -15.66 13.52
CA GLU A 318 -6.90 -16.01 12.42
C GLU A 318 -6.77 -14.84 11.44
N LEU A 319 -5.56 -14.28 11.31
CA LEU A 319 -5.28 -13.18 10.40
C LEU A 319 -4.74 -13.69 9.07
N ARG A 320 -5.36 -13.27 7.97
CA ARG A 320 -4.91 -13.60 6.61
C ARG A 320 -3.46 -13.15 6.32
N SER A 321 -3.00 -12.09 6.98
CA SER A 321 -1.62 -11.57 6.90
C SER A 321 -0.56 -12.61 7.28
N VAL A 322 -0.90 -13.63 8.07
CA VAL A 322 0.00 -14.72 8.44
C VAL A 322 -0.53 -16.11 8.10
N ASN A 323 -1.82 -16.25 7.77
CA ASN A 323 -2.40 -17.49 7.28
C ASN A 323 -2.24 -17.60 5.75
N ASN A 324 -1.00 -17.78 5.32
CA ASN A 324 -0.61 -17.89 3.93
C ASN A 324 0.73 -18.64 3.83
N PRO A 325 1.14 -19.13 2.64
CA PRO A 325 2.33 -19.96 2.49
C PRO A 325 3.66 -19.17 2.55
N TYR A 326 3.62 -17.83 2.66
CA TYR A 326 4.84 -17.03 2.70
C TYR A 326 5.36 -16.83 4.12
N THR A 327 6.68 -16.72 4.23
CA THR A 327 7.33 -16.26 5.45
C THR A 327 7.06 -14.78 5.65
N VAL A 328 6.36 -14.43 6.73
CA VAL A 328 6.04 -13.05 7.08
C VAL A 328 6.83 -12.64 8.32
N ASN A 329 7.94 -11.95 8.08
CA ASN A 329 8.85 -11.48 9.13
C ASN A 329 8.84 -9.95 9.23
N ILE A 330 9.19 -9.47 10.41
CA ILE A 330 9.68 -8.10 10.62
C ILE A 330 11.20 -8.13 10.75
N SER A 331 11.86 -7.04 10.37
CA SER A 331 13.31 -6.90 10.54
C SER A 331 13.69 -5.56 11.13
N THR A 332 14.81 -5.56 11.85
CA THR A 332 15.47 -4.34 12.33
C THR A 332 16.49 -3.83 11.30
N ASN A 333 17.22 -2.78 11.67
CA ASN A 333 18.01 -1.94 10.77
C ASN A 333 19.02 -2.63 9.85
N ASN A 334 19.45 -3.87 10.15
CA ASN A 334 20.57 -4.54 9.48
C ASN A 334 20.24 -5.93 8.89
N GLU A 335 18.98 -6.35 8.81
CA GLU A 335 18.56 -7.70 8.34
C GLU A 335 19.06 -8.89 9.18
N ASP A 336 20.05 -8.70 10.05
CA ASP A 336 20.62 -9.72 10.95
C ASP A 336 19.64 -10.20 12.02
N ARG A 337 18.66 -9.36 12.38
CA ARG A 337 17.62 -9.70 13.34
C ARG A 337 16.27 -9.68 12.64
N GLN A 338 15.76 -10.88 12.40
CA GLN A 338 14.46 -11.13 11.81
C GLN A 338 13.63 -11.88 12.83
N PHE A 339 12.39 -11.45 12.99
CA PHE A 339 11.42 -12.09 13.87
C PHE A 339 10.19 -12.39 13.05
N SER A 340 9.62 -13.59 13.24
CA SER A 340 8.30 -13.90 12.70
C SER A 340 7.32 -12.82 13.15
N PHE A 341 6.48 -12.32 12.25
CA PHE A 341 5.45 -11.36 12.64
C PHE A 341 4.51 -11.95 13.69
N ARG A 342 4.26 -13.28 13.66
CA ARG A 342 3.46 -14.00 14.66
C ARG A 342 4.03 -13.90 16.09
N ASP A 343 5.34 -13.66 16.22
CA ASP A 343 6.03 -13.61 17.51
C ASP A 343 6.17 -12.17 18.01
N THR A 344 5.25 -11.27 17.61
CA THR A 344 5.29 -9.85 17.95
C THR A 344 4.05 -9.41 18.71
N ALA A 345 4.21 -8.39 19.57
CA ALA A 345 3.08 -7.73 20.22
C ALA A 345 2.11 -7.08 19.22
N PHE A 346 2.58 -6.73 18.00
CA PHE A 346 1.72 -6.23 16.94
C PHE A 346 0.75 -7.30 16.43
N TYR A 347 1.23 -8.54 16.23
CA TYR A 347 0.35 -9.64 15.85
C TYR A 347 -0.66 -9.99 16.94
N GLU A 348 -0.20 -10.07 18.20
CA GLU A 348 -1.10 -10.31 19.33
C GLU A 348 -2.17 -9.21 19.42
N PHE A 349 -1.78 -7.95 19.21
CA PHE A 349 -2.70 -6.81 19.19
C PHE A 349 -3.70 -6.88 18.02
N ASP A 350 -3.23 -7.19 16.81
CA ASP A 350 -4.07 -7.34 15.63
C ASP A 350 -5.12 -8.45 15.83
N SER A 351 -4.71 -9.59 16.42
CA SER A 351 -5.61 -10.70 16.77
C SER A 351 -6.61 -10.26 17.83
N PHE A 352 -6.15 -9.58 18.90
CA PHE A 352 -7.00 -9.05 19.97
C PHE A 352 -8.09 -8.10 19.44
N LEU A 353 -7.75 -7.18 18.53
CA LEU A 353 -8.71 -6.24 17.97
C LEU A 353 -9.87 -6.94 17.25
N PHE A 354 -9.58 -7.95 16.44
CA PHE A 354 -10.62 -8.70 15.74
C PHE A 354 -11.36 -9.69 16.65
N ASP A 355 -10.67 -10.38 17.55
CA ASP A 355 -11.26 -11.32 18.51
C ASP A 355 -12.21 -10.62 19.49
N SER A 356 -11.82 -9.45 20.02
CA SER A 356 -12.69 -8.67 20.91
C SER A 356 -13.89 -8.10 20.16
N TRP A 357 -13.74 -7.76 18.88
CA TRP A 357 -14.83 -7.28 18.04
C TRP A 357 -15.88 -8.37 17.78
N THR A 358 -15.49 -9.61 17.49
CA THR A 358 -16.44 -10.73 17.31
C THR A 358 -17.25 -11.07 18.56
N LYS A 359 -16.70 -10.77 19.74
CA LYS A 359 -17.32 -11.05 21.04
C LYS A 359 -18.25 -9.93 21.55
N LYS A 360 -18.40 -8.83 20.81
CA LYS A 360 -19.27 -7.72 21.22
C LYS A 360 -20.73 -8.16 21.28
N ARG A 361 -21.43 -7.71 22.33
CA ARG A 361 -22.86 -7.99 22.55
C ARG A 361 -23.75 -6.89 21.97
N GLY A 362 -25.02 -7.23 21.75
CA GLY A 362 -26.05 -6.30 21.30
C GLY A 362 -25.96 -5.97 19.81
N GLY A 363 -25.59 -6.94 18.96
CA GLY A 363 -25.49 -6.77 17.51
C GLY A 363 -24.36 -5.86 17.05
N ARG A 364 -23.37 -5.60 17.92
CA ARG A 364 -22.19 -4.76 17.63
C ARG A 364 -20.97 -5.57 17.20
N ASP A 365 -21.09 -6.88 17.09
CA ASP A 365 -20.03 -7.71 16.54
C ASP A 365 -19.88 -7.51 15.02
N LYS A 366 -18.70 -7.84 14.51
CA LYS A 366 -18.34 -7.60 13.10
C LYS A 366 -19.33 -8.24 12.10
N ASP A 367 -19.95 -9.36 12.46
CA ASP A 367 -20.78 -10.16 11.57
C ASP A 367 -22.23 -9.65 11.56
N SER A 368 -22.74 -9.21 12.72
CA SER A 368 -24.06 -8.59 12.86
C SER A 368 -24.16 -7.16 12.33
N LEU A 369 -23.06 -6.40 12.36
CA LEU A 369 -23.04 -5.02 11.87
C LEU A 369 -23.38 -4.94 10.38
N SER A 370 -24.14 -3.93 9.97
CA SER A 370 -24.31 -3.59 8.56
C SER A 370 -23.09 -2.84 8.00
N TRP A 371 -22.91 -2.89 6.69
CA TRP A 371 -21.96 -2.00 6.01
C TRP A 371 -22.43 -0.55 6.17
N GLY A 372 -21.50 0.38 6.45
CA GLY A 372 -21.83 1.78 6.68
C GLY A 372 -22.35 2.14 8.07
N HIS A 373 -22.43 1.19 9.01
CA HIS A 373 -23.01 1.43 10.33
C HIS A 373 -22.35 2.60 11.11
N ALA A 374 -21.05 2.83 10.90
CA ALA A 374 -20.30 3.86 11.63
C ALA A 374 -20.62 5.29 11.15
N ASN A 375 -21.33 5.44 10.02
CA ASN A 375 -21.72 6.74 9.46
C ASN A 375 -23.07 7.25 10.00
N VAL A 376 -23.75 6.44 10.84
CA VAL A 376 -25.05 6.79 11.45
C VAL A 376 -24.90 7.87 12.51
#